data_AF-A0A662SM87-F1
#
_entry.id   AF-A0A662SM87-F1
#
_cell.length_a   1.000
_cell.length_b   1.000
_cell.length_c   1.000
_cell.angle_alpha   90.00
_cell.angle_beta   90.00
_cell.angle_gamma   90.00
#
_symmetry.space_group_name_H-M   'P 1'
#
loop_
_entity.id
_entity.type
_entity.pdbx_description
1 polymer ?
#
loop_
_entity_poly.entity_id
_entity_poly.type
_entity_poly.pdbx_seq_one_letter_code
_entity_poly.pdbx_strand_id
1 'polypeptide(L)'
;MRLSELGEKKLIELVMKLIRVNPKSLLKLGLDDADALRLEEGVYVFNTDFVAESTDKLPGMTYRQLARKCIVANVADLAAKGAKPEGFLASVALPSDFDLSSFEEIFRGLDQGAAEYDSYLLGGDLGEAKEVLISVSAFGRVRKKIISREGAREGDLVAVTGFFGWNTLAFM
;
A
#
# COMPACT_ATOMS: atom_id res chain seq x y z
N MET A 1 -29.38 0.39 6.36
CA MET A 1 -28.01 0.48 6.89
C MET A 1 -27.12 1.05 5.80
N ARG A 2 -26.30 2.06 6.11
CA ARG A 2 -25.33 2.69 5.18
C ARG A 2 -23.90 2.34 5.61
N LEU A 3 -22.93 2.43 4.69
CA LEU A 3 -21.51 2.13 4.98
C LEU A 3 -20.95 3.00 6.12
N SER A 4 -21.36 4.27 6.17
CA SER A 4 -20.96 5.23 7.20
C SER A 4 -21.34 4.83 8.63
N GLU A 5 -22.30 3.91 8.81
CA GLU A 5 -22.77 3.45 10.13
C GLU A 5 -21.93 2.27 10.65
N LEU A 6 -21.19 1.58 9.78
CA LEU A 6 -20.42 0.38 10.12
C LEU A 6 -18.97 0.71 10.50
N GLY A 7 -18.36 1.66 9.80
CA GLY A 7 -16.92 1.90 9.86
C GLY A 7 -16.10 0.81 9.17
N GLU A 8 -14.84 1.13 8.88
CA GLU A 8 -13.95 0.31 8.07
C GLU A 8 -13.76 -1.11 8.62
N LYS A 9 -13.47 -1.25 9.91
CA LYS A 9 -13.21 -2.56 10.53
C LYS A 9 -14.36 -3.55 10.34
N LYS A 10 -15.60 -3.12 10.55
CA LYS A 10 -16.78 -3.99 10.36
C LYS A 10 -17.02 -4.31 8.89
N LEU A 11 -16.68 -3.40 7.98
CA LEU A 11 -16.75 -3.64 6.54
C LEU A 11 -15.72 -4.68 6.10
N ILE A 12 -14.49 -4.63 6.62
CA ILE A 12 -13.48 -5.67 6.38
C ILE A 12 -13.97 -7.02 6.89
N GLU A 13 -14.49 -7.09 8.12
CA GLU A 13 -15.07 -8.33 8.68
C GLU A 13 -16.22 -8.88 7.82
N LEU A 14 -17.03 -8.00 7.21
CA LEU A 14 -18.08 -8.39 6.27
C LEU A 14 -17.49 -8.94 4.96
N VAL A 15 -16.51 -8.25 4.36
CA VAL A 15 -15.81 -8.73 3.14
C VAL A 15 -15.23 -10.12 3.37
N MET A 16 -14.60 -10.36 4.52
CA MET A 16 -14.03 -11.66 4.87
C MET A 16 -15.05 -12.80 4.96
N LYS A 17 -16.33 -12.49 5.19
CA LYS A 17 -17.44 -13.47 5.16
C LYS A 17 -17.99 -13.69 3.75
N LEU A 18 -17.78 -12.75 2.83
CA LEU A 18 -18.32 -12.77 1.47
C LEU A 18 -17.35 -13.39 0.46
N ILE A 19 -16.05 -13.36 0.72
CA ILE A 19 -15.02 -13.88 -0.18
C ILE A 19 -14.52 -15.26 0.27
N ARG A 20 -13.98 -16.03 -0.69
CA ARG A 20 -13.24 -17.25 -0.37
C ARG A 20 -11.81 -16.88 0.02
N VAL A 21 -11.37 -17.34 1.18
CA VAL A 21 -9.96 -17.22 1.60
C VAL A 21 -9.14 -18.33 0.94
N ASN A 22 -8.00 -17.98 0.38
CA ASN A 22 -7.09 -18.96 -0.19
C ASN A 22 -6.49 -19.81 0.95
N PRO A 23 -6.69 -21.14 0.97
CA PRO A 23 -6.15 -22.00 2.04
C PRO A 23 -4.62 -22.08 2.03
N LYS A 24 -3.96 -21.58 0.97
CA LYS A 24 -2.50 -21.50 0.86
C LYS A 24 -1.91 -20.17 1.34
N SER A 25 -2.74 -19.20 1.73
CA SER A 25 -2.28 -17.94 2.31
C SER A 25 -1.47 -18.21 3.58
N LEU A 26 -0.29 -17.60 3.66
CA LEU A 26 0.64 -17.75 4.78
C LEU A 26 0.38 -16.73 5.88
N LEU A 27 -0.40 -15.69 5.59
CA LEU A 27 -0.84 -14.67 6.53
C LEU A 27 -2.35 -14.68 6.64
N LYS A 28 -2.86 -14.14 7.75
CA LYS A 28 -4.29 -14.10 8.03
C LYS A 28 -4.92 -12.89 7.36
N LEU A 29 -5.56 -13.13 6.23
CA LEU A 29 -6.24 -12.09 5.45
C LEU A 29 -7.24 -11.29 6.32
N GLY A 30 -7.18 -9.97 6.20
CA GLY A 30 -8.01 -9.03 6.98
C GLY A 30 -7.49 -8.72 8.39
N LEU A 31 -6.38 -9.34 8.83
CA LEU A 31 -5.70 -8.99 10.08
C LEU A 31 -4.26 -8.51 9.88
N ASP A 32 -3.56 -9.02 8.88
CA ASP A 32 -2.18 -8.67 8.57
C ASP A 32 -2.09 -7.49 7.57
N ASP A 33 -0.92 -6.86 7.45
CA ASP A 33 -0.72 -5.70 6.54
C ASP A 33 -0.70 -6.09 5.04
N ALA A 34 -0.49 -7.38 4.77
CA ALA A 34 -0.37 -7.94 3.43
C ALA A 34 -0.78 -9.41 3.45
N ASP A 35 -0.89 -10.05 2.28
CA ASP A 35 -0.97 -11.51 2.19
C ASP A 35 0.31 -12.08 1.57
N ALA A 36 0.57 -13.37 1.82
CA ALA A 36 1.75 -14.03 1.31
C ALA A 36 1.46 -15.45 0.81
N LEU A 37 2.15 -15.83 -0.27
CA LEU A 37 2.06 -17.16 -0.87
C LEU A 37 3.44 -17.77 -1.04
N ARG A 38 3.51 -19.10 -0.93
CA ARG A 38 4.69 -19.86 -1.33
C ARG A 38 4.59 -20.22 -2.82
N LEU A 39 5.54 -19.72 -3.60
CA LEU A 39 5.79 -20.08 -4.99
C LEU A 39 7.06 -20.96 -5.07
N GLU A 40 7.41 -21.46 -6.26
CA GLU A 40 8.59 -22.33 -6.45
C GLU A 40 9.87 -21.67 -5.90
N GLU A 41 10.06 -20.39 -6.22
CA GLU A 41 11.24 -19.63 -5.82
C GLU A 41 11.15 -19.06 -4.39
N GLY A 42 10.13 -19.38 -3.60
CA GLY A 42 10.09 -18.99 -2.18
C GLY A 42 8.81 -18.30 -1.77
N VAL A 43 8.88 -17.41 -0.78
CA VAL A 43 7.69 -16.74 -0.23
C VAL A 43 7.60 -15.32 -0.77
N TYR A 44 6.46 -15.03 -1.37
CA TYR A 44 6.12 -13.74 -1.93
C TYR A 44 5.02 -13.10 -1.11
N VAL A 45 5.17 -11.80 -0.84
CA VAL A 45 4.22 -10.95 -0.15
C VAL A 45 3.59 -10.03 -1.18
N PHE A 46 2.29 -9.81 -1.06
CA PHE A 46 1.49 -8.99 -1.96
C PHE A 46 0.62 -8.04 -1.14
N ASN A 47 0.59 -6.78 -1.53
CA ASN A 47 -0.31 -5.78 -0.97
C ASN A 47 -0.80 -4.82 -2.06
N THR A 48 -1.80 -4.03 -1.68
CA THR A 48 -2.22 -2.88 -2.47
C THR A 48 -2.70 -1.79 -1.53
N ASP A 49 -2.28 -0.56 -1.83
CA ASP A 49 -2.79 0.65 -1.18
C ASP A 49 -3.43 1.57 -2.19
N PHE A 50 -4.41 2.33 -1.71
CA PHE A 50 -5.18 3.27 -2.50
C PHE A 50 -5.12 4.67 -1.87
N VAL A 51 -5.00 5.67 -2.72
CA VAL A 51 -4.89 7.08 -2.35
C VAL A 51 -5.89 7.87 -3.20
N ALA A 52 -6.69 8.70 -2.54
CA ALA A 52 -7.51 9.71 -3.20
C ALA A 52 -6.97 11.11 -2.88
N GLU A 53 -6.88 11.97 -3.89
CA GLU A 53 -6.37 13.33 -3.72
C GLU A 53 -7.09 14.08 -2.61
N SER A 54 -8.42 14.00 -2.56
CA SER A 54 -9.23 14.70 -1.57
C SER A 54 -8.95 14.31 -0.12
N THR A 55 -8.42 13.10 0.13
CA THR A 55 -8.16 12.59 1.49
C THR A 55 -6.69 12.56 1.86
N ASP A 56 -5.80 12.37 0.89
CA ASP A 56 -4.42 11.98 1.16
C ASP A 56 -3.37 12.99 0.71
N LYS A 57 -3.77 13.96 -0.13
CA LYS A 57 -2.89 15.02 -0.62
C LYS A 57 -2.98 16.23 0.30
N LEU A 58 -1.92 16.47 1.06
CA LEU A 58 -1.85 17.63 1.95
C LEU A 58 -1.80 18.96 1.16
N PRO A 59 -2.25 20.07 1.76
CA PRO A 59 -1.97 21.40 1.25
C PRO A 59 -0.47 21.60 1.00
N GLY A 60 -0.10 22.05 -0.20
CA GLY A 60 1.29 22.24 -0.60
C GLY A 60 2.05 20.97 -1.02
N MET A 61 1.48 19.77 -0.85
CA MET A 61 2.06 18.54 -1.38
C MET A 61 1.96 18.52 -2.91
N THR A 62 3.08 18.26 -3.58
CA THR A 62 3.10 18.10 -5.05
C THR A 62 2.59 16.71 -5.46
N TYR A 63 2.13 16.56 -6.70
CA TYR A 63 1.73 15.24 -7.20
C TYR A 63 2.87 14.23 -7.25
N ARG A 64 4.11 14.69 -7.49
CA ARG A 64 5.31 13.84 -7.35
C ARG A 64 5.45 13.29 -5.93
N GLN A 65 5.26 14.14 -4.91
CA GLN A 65 5.34 13.71 -3.52
C GLN A 65 4.20 12.75 -3.16
N LEU A 66 2.98 13.02 -3.62
CA LEU A 66 1.82 12.13 -3.43
C LEU A 66 2.08 10.75 -4.06
N ALA A 67 2.55 10.73 -5.31
CA ALA A 67 2.86 9.50 -6.02
C ALA A 67 3.98 8.69 -5.34
N ARG A 68 5.07 9.36 -4.94
CA ARG A 68 6.15 8.72 -4.17
C ARG A 68 5.63 8.14 -2.85
N LYS A 69 4.74 8.87 -2.14
CA LYS A 69 4.09 8.40 -0.90
C LYS A 69 3.33 7.08 -1.14
N CYS A 70 2.67 6.91 -2.28
CA CYS A 70 1.94 5.67 -2.62
C CYS A 70 2.88 4.45 -2.69
N ILE A 71 4.07 4.62 -3.29
CA ILE A 71 5.09 3.56 -3.33
C ILE A 71 5.61 3.26 -1.92
N VAL A 72 5.98 4.30 -1.16
CA VAL A 72 6.54 4.15 0.18
C VAL A 72 5.56 3.46 1.14
N ALA A 73 4.26 3.74 1.02
CA ALA A 73 3.22 3.04 1.78
C ALA A 73 3.25 1.53 1.52
N ASN A 74 3.24 1.13 0.23
CA ASN A 74 3.31 -0.29 -0.12
C ASN A 74 4.61 -0.94 0.35
N VAL A 75 5.74 -0.22 0.27
CA VAL A 75 7.03 -0.72 0.77
C VAL A 75 6.99 -0.95 2.28
N ALA A 76 6.29 -0.11 3.04
CA ALA A 76 6.19 -0.25 4.49
C ALA A 76 5.54 -1.58 4.88
N ASP A 77 4.46 -2.00 4.21
CA ASP A 77 3.84 -3.30 4.52
C ASP A 77 4.73 -4.47 4.11
N LEU A 78 5.36 -4.41 2.94
CA LEU A 78 6.32 -5.43 2.51
C LEU A 78 7.45 -5.57 3.53
N ALA A 79 8.01 -4.45 3.99
CA ALA A 79 9.04 -4.43 5.02
C ALA A 79 8.54 -4.99 6.36
N ALA A 80 7.30 -4.67 6.76
CA ALA A 80 6.66 -5.22 7.95
C ALA A 80 6.47 -6.74 7.89
N LYS A 81 6.50 -7.34 6.69
CA LYS A 81 6.52 -8.81 6.47
C LYS A 81 7.89 -9.40 6.20
N GLY A 82 8.96 -8.60 6.25
CA GLY A 82 10.32 -9.05 6.00
C GLY A 82 10.62 -9.33 4.52
N ALA A 83 9.84 -8.73 3.61
CA ALA A 83 10.02 -8.84 2.17
C ALA A 83 10.82 -7.67 1.58
N LYS A 84 11.64 -7.97 0.56
CA LYS A 84 12.23 -6.94 -0.32
C LYS A 84 11.25 -6.71 -1.48
N PRO A 85 10.89 -5.46 -1.82
CA PRO A 85 10.13 -5.18 -3.03
C PRO A 85 10.83 -5.75 -4.27
N GLU A 86 10.06 -6.34 -5.18
CA GLU A 86 10.53 -6.78 -6.49
C GLU A 86 9.87 -6.01 -7.63
N GLY A 87 8.64 -5.53 -7.45
CA GLY A 87 8.02 -4.62 -8.41
C GLY A 87 6.71 -4.01 -7.93
N PHE A 88 6.27 -2.99 -8.66
CA PHE A 88 5.04 -2.25 -8.42
C PHE A 88 4.19 -2.16 -9.69
N LEU A 89 2.88 -2.16 -9.54
CA LEU A 89 1.91 -1.82 -10.58
C LEU A 89 1.08 -0.64 -10.09
N ALA A 90 0.80 0.34 -10.95
CA ALA A 90 0.03 1.52 -10.57
C ALA A 90 -1.16 1.77 -11.51
N SER A 91 -2.37 1.74 -10.97
CA SER A 91 -3.56 2.24 -11.65
C SER A 91 -3.80 3.68 -11.25
N VAL A 92 -3.78 4.60 -12.22
CA VAL A 92 -4.00 6.03 -11.98
C VAL A 92 -5.26 6.46 -12.72
N ALA A 93 -6.22 7.01 -11.99
CA ALA A 93 -7.42 7.62 -12.58
C ALA A 93 -7.46 9.11 -12.27
N LEU A 94 -7.83 9.93 -13.25
CA LEU A 94 -7.72 11.40 -13.17
C LEU A 94 -8.73 12.11 -14.07
N PRO A 95 -9.02 13.40 -13.85
CA PRO A 95 -9.87 14.18 -14.75
C PRO A 95 -9.33 14.22 -16.19
N SER A 96 -10.23 14.28 -17.17
CA SER A 96 -9.85 14.35 -18.59
C SER A 96 -9.21 15.69 -18.98
N ASP A 97 -9.46 16.75 -18.21
CA ASP A 97 -8.87 18.09 -18.38
C ASP A 97 -7.68 18.34 -17.43
N PHE A 98 -7.12 17.28 -16.83
CA PHE A 98 -6.01 17.39 -15.89
C PHE A 98 -4.73 17.89 -16.55
N ASP A 99 -3.97 18.71 -15.82
CA ASP A 99 -2.74 19.33 -16.33
C ASP A 99 -1.67 18.29 -16.69
N LEU A 100 -1.13 18.39 -17.91
CA LEU A 100 -0.14 17.45 -18.43
C LEU A 100 1.15 17.45 -17.61
N SER A 101 1.60 18.62 -17.14
CA SER A 101 2.84 18.68 -16.35
C SER A 101 2.67 17.97 -15.00
N SER A 102 1.51 18.14 -14.37
CA SER A 102 1.13 17.45 -13.14
C SER A 102 0.99 15.95 -13.35
N PHE A 103 0.43 15.52 -14.48
CA PHE A 103 0.38 14.10 -14.87
C PHE A 103 1.78 13.49 -14.97
N GLU A 104 2.72 14.16 -15.66
CA GLU A 104 4.11 13.68 -15.73
C GLU A 104 4.75 13.56 -14.35
N GLU A 105 4.49 14.52 -13.46
CA GLU A 105 5.02 14.52 -12.10
C GLU A 105 4.51 13.34 -11.26
N ILE A 106 3.28 12.86 -11.49
CA ILE A 106 2.78 11.62 -10.86
C ILE A 106 3.69 10.44 -11.23
N PHE A 107 3.90 10.19 -12.52
CA PHE A 107 4.68 9.03 -12.97
C PHE A 107 6.15 9.14 -12.60
N ARG A 108 6.73 10.34 -12.64
CA ARG A 108 8.10 10.55 -12.15
C ARG A 108 8.21 10.33 -10.64
N GLY A 109 7.16 10.61 -9.88
CA GLY A 109 7.10 10.31 -8.44
C GLY A 109 6.97 8.82 -8.13
N LEU A 110 6.15 8.10 -8.90
CA LEU A 110 6.04 6.64 -8.81
C LEU A 110 7.38 5.97 -9.13
N ASP A 111 8.01 6.33 -10.24
CA ASP A 111 9.31 5.79 -10.66
C ASP A 111 10.41 6.11 -9.65
N GLN A 112 10.49 7.36 -9.19
CA GLN A 112 11.41 7.77 -8.13
C GLN A 112 11.22 6.95 -6.86
N GLY A 113 9.97 6.75 -6.42
CA GLY A 113 9.67 5.96 -5.24
C GLY A 113 10.11 4.50 -5.37
N ALA A 114 9.93 3.90 -6.55
CA ALA A 114 10.36 2.52 -6.79
C ALA A 114 11.90 2.40 -6.80
N ALA A 115 12.57 3.37 -7.44
CA ALA A 115 14.02 3.41 -7.56
C ALA A 115 14.74 3.53 -6.20
N GLU A 116 14.15 4.23 -5.22
CA GLU A 116 14.69 4.32 -3.85
C GLU A 116 14.86 2.98 -3.14
N TYR A 117 14.15 1.93 -3.59
CA TYR A 117 14.16 0.59 -3.00
C TYR A 117 14.73 -0.49 -3.95
N ASP A 118 15.54 -0.09 -4.92
CA ASP A 118 16.11 -0.95 -5.97
C ASP A 118 15.05 -1.77 -6.73
N SER A 119 13.92 -1.15 -7.04
CA SER A 119 12.80 -1.81 -7.71
C SER A 119 12.20 -0.89 -8.79
N TYR A 120 11.17 -1.38 -9.47
CA TYR A 120 10.68 -0.77 -10.71
C TYR A 120 9.16 -0.71 -10.74
N LEU A 121 8.65 0.33 -11.38
CA LEU A 121 7.27 0.36 -11.84
C LEU A 121 7.16 -0.55 -13.09
N LEU A 122 6.37 -1.62 -12.98
CA LEU A 122 6.21 -2.64 -14.01
C LEU A 122 5.06 -2.34 -14.99
N GLY A 123 4.47 -1.15 -14.90
CA GLY A 123 3.31 -0.72 -15.67
C GLY A 123 2.09 -0.52 -14.78
N GLY A 124 0.92 -0.66 -15.38
CA GLY A 124 -0.35 -0.40 -14.71
C GLY A 124 -1.45 -0.02 -15.68
N ASP A 125 -2.37 0.84 -15.22
CA ASP A 125 -3.56 1.21 -15.98
C ASP A 125 -3.86 2.71 -15.83
N LEU A 126 -4.53 3.28 -16.84
CA LEU A 126 -4.97 4.68 -16.85
C LEU A 126 -6.48 4.77 -17.04
N GLY A 127 -7.13 5.55 -16.18
CA GLY A 127 -8.57 5.77 -16.23
C GLY A 127 -8.98 7.24 -16.10
N GLU A 128 -10.23 7.53 -16.45
CA GLU A 128 -10.84 8.83 -16.18
C GLU A 128 -11.60 8.79 -14.84
N ALA A 129 -11.44 9.82 -14.01
CA ALA A 129 -12.14 9.99 -12.73
C ALA A 129 -12.40 11.47 -12.42
N LYS A 130 -13.14 11.75 -11.34
CA LYS A 130 -13.47 13.13 -10.92
C LYS A 130 -12.36 13.83 -10.14
N GLU A 131 -11.38 13.08 -9.64
CA GLU A 131 -10.22 13.55 -8.90
C GLU A 131 -9.05 12.60 -9.18
N VAL A 132 -7.84 12.96 -8.74
CA VAL A 132 -6.69 12.05 -8.87
C VAL A 132 -6.81 10.90 -7.86
N LEU A 133 -6.89 9.69 -8.38
CA LEU A 133 -6.88 8.43 -7.65
C LEU A 133 -5.64 7.63 -8.06
N ILE A 134 -4.89 7.14 -7.08
CA ILE A 134 -3.70 6.32 -7.32
C ILE A 134 -3.85 5.02 -6.51
N SER A 135 -3.95 3.90 -7.20
CA SER A 135 -3.87 2.57 -6.60
C SER A 135 -2.53 1.95 -6.96
N VAL A 136 -1.74 1.58 -5.96
CA VAL A 136 -0.49 0.85 -6.17
C VAL A 136 -0.67 -0.55 -5.61
N SER A 137 -0.30 -1.55 -6.41
CA SER A 137 -0.11 -2.92 -5.95
C SER A 137 1.37 -3.23 -5.98
N ALA A 138 1.88 -3.88 -4.95
CA ALA A 138 3.27 -4.29 -4.88
C ALA A 138 3.41 -5.77 -4.57
N PHE A 139 4.53 -6.32 -4.97
CA PHE A 139 4.96 -7.63 -4.49
C PHE A 139 6.44 -7.63 -4.17
N GLY A 140 6.81 -8.50 -3.24
CA GLY A 140 8.17 -8.64 -2.79
C GLY A 140 8.46 -10.03 -2.28
N ARG A 141 9.74 -10.40 -2.25
CA ARG A 141 10.18 -11.71 -1.79
C ARG A 141 10.73 -11.62 -0.38
N VAL A 142 10.28 -12.55 0.47
CA VAL A 142 10.78 -12.71 1.84
C VAL A 142 12.26 -13.09 1.81
N ARG A 143 13.09 -12.35 2.53
CA ARG A 143 14.55 -12.61 2.56
C ARG A 143 14.94 -13.79 3.44
N LYS A 144 14.25 -13.97 4.57
CA LYS A 144 14.59 -15.00 5.58
C LYS A 144 13.36 -15.74 6.07
N LYS A 145 12.46 -15.02 6.74
CA LYS A 145 11.26 -15.58 7.35
C LYS A 145 10.13 -14.56 7.21
N ILE A 146 8.94 -15.06 6.89
CA ILE A 146 7.71 -14.27 6.88
C ILE A 146 7.37 -13.86 8.31
N ILE A 147 6.99 -12.61 8.49
CA ILE A 147 6.60 -12.04 9.79
C ILE A 147 5.08 -11.92 9.81
N SER A 148 4.44 -12.50 10.82
CA SER A 148 2.99 -12.35 11.06
C SER A 148 2.75 -11.39 12.22
N ARG A 149 1.59 -10.73 12.22
CA ARG A 149 1.10 -10.00 13.41
C ARG A 149 0.72 -10.93 14.56
N GLU A 150 0.51 -12.22 14.30
CA GLU A 150 0.24 -13.21 15.35
C GLU A 150 1.54 -13.75 15.98
N GLY A 151 1.49 -14.12 17.26
CA GLY A 151 2.58 -14.84 17.94
C GLY A 151 3.33 -14.06 19.02
N ALA A 152 2.98 -12.80 19.28
CA ALA A 152 3.44 -12.07 20.46
C ALA A 152 2.98 -12.75 21.76
N ARG A 153 3.84 -12.75 22.78
CA ARG A 153 3.65 -13.43 24.07
C ARG A 153 3.92 -12.50 25.24
N GLU A 154 3.38 -12.85 26.41
CA GLU A 154 3.75 -12.18 27.65
C GLU A 154 5.27 -12.26 27.86
N GLY A 155 5.88 -11.12 28.19
CA GLY A 155 7.33 -10.99 28.32
C GLY A 155 8.04 -10.51 27.05
N ASP A 156 7.38 -10.47 25.89
CA ASP A 156 7.96 -9.86 24.70
C ASP A 156 8.08 -8.34 24.85
N LEU A 157 9.12 -7.76 24.23
CA LEU A 157 9.30 -6.32 24.16
C LEU A 157 8.51 -5.73 23.00
N VAL A 158 7.83 -4.62 23.26
CA VAL A 158 7.25 -3.76 22.22
C VAL A 158 8.28 -2.70 21.87
N ALA A 159 8.78 -2.75 20.64
CA ALA A 159 9.76 -1.80 20.12
C ALA A 159 9.20 -1.10 18.89
N VAL A 160 9.73 0.11 18.64
CA VAL A 160 9.31 0.99 17.56
C VAL A 160 10.52 1.60 16.87
N THR A 161 10.34 2.04 15.63
CA THR A 161 11.38 2.74 14.87
C THR A 161 10.91 4.14 14.50
N GLY A 162 11.83 5.10 14.46
CA GLY A 162 11.53 6.49 14.09
C GLY A 162 10.71 7.25 15.13
N PHE A 163 10.14 8.38 14.69
CA PHE A 163 9.32 9.26 15.51
C PHE A 163 7.84 9.13 15.15
N PHE A 164 6.97 9.36 16.13
CA PHE A 164 5.51 9.33 15.95
C PHE A 164 4.91 10.74 15.89
N GLY A 165 3.73 10.86 15.28
CA GLY A 165 2.94 12.11 15.27
C GLY A 165 3.27 13.11 14.16
N TRP A 166 4.36 12.92 13.40
CA TRP A 166 4.77 13.82 12.33
C TRP A 166 3.76 13.88 11.19
N ASN A 167 3.24 12.71 10.77
CA ASN A 167 2.19 12.66 9.75
C ASN A 167 0.94 13.42 10.20
N THR A 168 0.49 13.21 11.44
CA THR A 168 -0.69 13.90 11.99
C THR A 168 -0.47 15.40 12.04
N LEU A 169 0.71 15.87 12.48
CA LEU A 169 1.04 17.29 12.51
C LEU A 169 0.95 17.94 11.13
N ALA A 170 1.25 17.21 10.05
CA ALA A 170 1.18 17.73 8.70
C ALA A 170 -0.28 17.92 8.19
N PHE A 171 -1.27 17.28 8.83
CA PHE A 171 -2.71 17.47 8.55
C PHE A 171 -3.37 18.56 9.41
N MET A 172 -2.67 19.10 10.41
CA MET A 172 -3.16 20.17 11.30
C MET A 172 -2.77 21.55 10.78
#